data_AF-A0A6A7ALN5-F1
#
_entry.id   AF-A0A6A7ALN5-F1
#
_cell.length_a   1.000
_cell.length_b   1.000
_cell.length_c   1.000
_cell.angle_alpha   90.00
_cell.angle_beta   90.00
_cell.angle_gamma   90.00
#
_symmetry.space_group_name_H-M   'P 1'
#
loop_
_entity.id
_entity.type
_entity.pdbx_description
1 polymer ?
#
loop_
_entity_poly.entity_id
_entity_poly.type
_entity_poly.pdbx_seq_one_letter_code
_entity_poly.pdbx_strand_id
1 'polypeptide(L)'
;MHMTRYRGPRTEKAIRDFVKRRELPIVTHIETAQLETLKEINDIVVVAYLPPDSPTLLSIFTSIASQHHFDFVFGYTTSASDASKENLPVPSIKIFKNADDDHRILNGAFTASSLSNFLTTAVPKVIRDFREKDLETFMQRDKLTLYIFTSSEDQACALRTGLTPLAKKYEKYVVFAVADGEKHKEMASNFLARFDAGGVGGGLKMPGVVVHAPLNDNVFMYARGKEIEQEVVESMLVTILQGKARSGDVFGREASDVEEGGREEWGHDEL
;
A
#
# COMPACT_ATOMS: atom_id res chain seq x y z
N MET A 1 31.93 -4.80 -22.51
CA MET A 1 30.85 -3.79 -22.38
C MET A 1 29.55 -4.53 -22.10
N HIS A 2 29.13 -4.64 -20.83
CA HIS A 2 27.88 -5.32 -20.47
C HIS A 2 26.71 -4.38 -20.73
N MET A 3 25.94 -4.65 -21.80
CA MET A 3 24.75 -3.89 -22.16
C MET A 3 23.54 -4.43 -21.39
N THR A 4 23.04 -3.68 -20.42
CA THR A 4 21.83 -4.02 -19.66
C THR A 4 20.63 -3.33 -20.30
N ARG A 5 19.63 -4.10 -20.73
CA ARG A 5 18.40 -3.56 -21.33
C ARG A 5 17.40 -3.17 -20.23
N TYR A 6 16.95 -1.91 -20.25
CA TYR A 6 15.83 -1.48 -19.41
C TYR A 6 14.51 -2.06 -19.96
N ARG A 7 13.75 -2.75 -19.10
CA ARG A 7 12.42 -3.31 -19.43
C ARG A 7 11.32 -2.80 -18.50
N GLY A 8 11.62 -1.82 -17.66
CA GLY A 8 10.67 -1.24 -16.72
C GLY A 8 9.72 -0.21 -17.34
N PRO A 9 8.82 0.38 -16.53
CA PRO A 9 7.91 1.44 -16.96
C PRO A 9 8.66 2.64 -17.54
N ARG A 10 8.14 3.28 -18.60
CA ARG A 10 8.77 4.44 -19.25
C ARG A 10 8.48 5.75 -18.50
N THR A 11 8.53 5.72 -17.17
CA THR A 11 8.33 6.86 -16.28
C THR A 11 9.67 7.42 -15.83
N GLU A 12 9.76 8.73 -15.63
CA GLU A 12 10.98 9.43 -15.21
C GLU A 12 11.57 8.84 -13.92
N LYS A 13 10.72 8.59 -12.92
CA LYS A 13 11.08 7.99 -11.63
C LYS A 13 11.70 6.60 -11.80
N ALA A 14 11.03 5.67 -12.48
CA ALA A 14 11.53 4.31 -12.68
C ALA A 14 12.87 4.25 -13.45
N ILE A 15 13.07 5.17 -14.41
CA ILE A 15 14.34 5.29 -15.13
C ILE A 15 15.45 5.79 -14.20
N ARG A 16 15.20 6.84 -13.40
CA ARG A 16 16.15 7.32 -12.39
C ARG A 16 16.52 6.21 -11.41
N ASP A 17 15.54 5.50 -10.89
CA ASP A 17 15.74 4.41 -9.94
C ASP A 17 16.57 3.27 -10.55
N PHE A 18 16.37 2.95 -11.83
CA PHE A 18 17.18 1.98 -12.56
C PHE A 18 18.63 2.42 -12.76
N VAL A 19 18.86 3.70 -13.11
CA VAL A 19 20.21 4.25 -13.26
C VAL A 19 20.94 4.22 -11.92
N LYS A 20 20.30 4.67 -10.84
CA LYS A 20 20.86 4.59 -9.47
C LYS A 20 21.27 3.17 -9.10
N ARG A 21 20.38 2.19 -9.32
CA ARG A 21 20.68 0.76 -9.04
C ARG A 21 21.92 0.27 -9.78
N ARG A 22 22.09 0.69 -11.04
CA ARG A 22 23.24 0.30 -11.87
C ARG A 22 24.57 0.90 -11.41
N GLU A 23 24.55 2.06 -10.76
CA GLU A 23 25.76 2.72 -10.25
C GLU A 23 26.23 2.13 -8.91
N LEU A 24 25.32 1.46 -8.18
CA LEU A 24 25.61 0.84 -6.90
C LEU A 24 26.31 -0.53 -7.08
N PRO A 25 27.13 -0.95 -6.11
CA PRO A 25 27.62 -2.33 -6.08
C PRO A 25 26.44 -3.31 -5.90
N ILE A 26 26.65 -4.57 -6.26
CA ILE A 26 25.62 -5.63 -6.13
C ILE A 26 25.10 -5.72 -4.70
N VAL A 27 26.01 -5.63 -3.74
CA VAL A 27 25.73 -5.55 -2.32
C VAL A 27 26.60 -4.44 -1.73
N THR A 28 25.98 -3.44 -1.13
CA THR A 28 26.68 -2.35 -0.42
C THR A 28 26.99 -2.78 1.01
N HIS A 29 28.26 -2.72 1.42
CA HIS A 29 28.59 -2.81 2.85
C HIS A 29 28.24 -1.48 3.52
N ILE A 30 27.39 -1.54 4.54
CA ILE A 30 26.91 -0.38 5.28
C ILE A 30 27.87 -0.14 6.45
N GLU A 31 28.69 0.88 6.34
CA GLU A 31 29.45 1.37 7.48
C GLU A 31 28.56 2.23 8.38
N THR A 32 28.89 2.29 9.67
CA THR A 32 28.12 3.04 10.68
C THR A 32 27.81 4.45 10.18
N ALA A 33 26.53 4.86 10.22
CA ALA A 33 25.96 6.12 9.71
C ALA A 33 25.53 6.18 8.23
N GLN A 34 25.74 5.14 7.42
CA GLN A 34 25.26 5.10 6.02
C GLN A 34 23.88 4.45 5.84
N LEU A 35 23.34 3.83 6.90
CA LEU A 35 22.10 3.07 6.84
C LEU A 35 20.90 3.93 6.38
N GLU A 36 20.74 5.13 6.94
CA GLU A 36 19.63 6.03 6.57
C GLU A 36 19.71 6.46 5.10
N THR A 37 20.90 6.82 4.63
CA THR A 37 21.11 7.20 3.23
C THR A 37 20.83 6.03 2.27
N LEU A 38 21.20 4.80 2.65
CA LEU A 38 20.92 3.63 1.82
C LEU A 38 19.42 3.33 1.78
N LYS A 39 18.71 3.45 2.91
CA LYS A 39 17.26 3.21 2.97
C LYS A 39 16.50 4.10 1.99
N GLU A 40 16.88 5.36 1.85
CA GLU A 40 16.15 6.33 1.03
C GLU A 40 16.51 6.30 -0.47
N ILE A 41 17.52 5.52 -0.87
CA ILE A 41 18.06 5.59 -2.22
C ILE A 41 17.10 5.06 -3.30
N ASN A 42 16.16 4.19 -2.92
CA ASN A 42 15.21 3.53 -3.81
C ASN A 42 13.89 3.21 -3.10
N ASP A 43 12.85 2.82 -3.85
CA ASP A 43 11.56 2.43 -3.26
C ASP A 43 11.64 1.15 -2.44
N ILE A 44 12.50 0.21 -2.86
CA ILE A 44 12.68 -1.08 -2.21
C ILE A 44 14.17 -1.29 -1.96
N VAL A 45 14.53 -1.35 -0.68
CA VAL A 45 15.90 -1.58 -0.20
C VAL A 45 15.91 -2.79 0.73
N VAL A 46 16.76 -3.76 0.43
CA VAL A 46 16.90 -5.00 1.20
C VAL A 46 18.19 -4.94 1.99
N VAL A 47 18.10 -4.97 3.32
CA VAL A 47 19.24 -4.89 4.23
C VAL A 47 19.37 -6.19 5.02
N ALA A 48 20.53 -6.82 4.94
CA ALA A 48 20.89 -7.96 5.79
C ALA A 48 21.66 -7.48 7.04
N TYR A 49 21.21 -7.91 8.20
CA TYR A 49 21.88 -7.71 9.49
C TYR A 49 22.56 -9.03 9.84
N LEU A 50 23.87 -9.08 9.70
CA LEU A 50 24.66 -10.31 9.80
C LEU A 50 25.61 -10.25 11.00
N PRO A 51 25.90 -11.37 11.66
CA PRO A 51 27.00 -11.41 12.61
C PRO A 51 28.34 -11.26 11.86
N PRO A 52 29.39 -10.69 12.49
CA PRO A 52 30.66 -10.36 11.83
C PRO A 52 31.39 -11.58 11.23
N ASP A 53 31.14 -12.78 11.75
CA ASP A 53 31.74 -14.03 11.27
C ASP A 53 30.69 -14.94 10.61
N SER A 54 30.08 -14.47 9.52
CA SER A 54 29.08 -15.26 8.77
C SER A 54 29.26 -15.24 7.25
N PRO A 55 30.42 -15.70 6.74
CA PRO A 55 30.72 -15.70 5.30
C PRO A 55 29.71 -16.51 4.49
N THR A 56 29.15 -17.58 5.06
CA THR A 56 28.13 -18.40 4.41
C THR A 56 26.83 -17.63 4.17
N LEU A 57 26.36 -16.87 5.18
CA LEU A 57 25.13 -16.07 5.05
C LEU A 57 25.34 -14.92 4.04
N LEU A 58 26.50 -14.27 4.10
CA LEU A 58 26.86 -13.21 3.16
C LEU A 58 26.95 -13.73 1.71
N SER A 59 27.50 -14.94 1.51
CA SER A 59 27.57 -15.58 0.19
C SER A 59 26.18 -15.87 -0.38
N ILE A 60 25.28 -16.44 0.44
CA ILE A 60 23.88 -16.68 0.05
C ILE A 60 23.20 -15.36 -0.32
N PHE A 61 23.34 -14.34 0.52
CA PHE A 61 22.75 -13.02 0.29
C PHE A 61 23.27 -12.38 -1.00
N THR A 62 24.59 -12.43 -1.24
CA THR A 62 25.23 -11.87 -2.43
C THR A 62 24.82 -12.59 -3.71
N SER A 63 24.64 -13.91 -3.64
CA SER A 63 24.17 -14.71 -4.77
C SER A 63 22.76 -14.31 -5.20
N ILE A 64 21.84 -14.16 -4.24
CA ILE A 64 20.47 -13.69 -4.51
C ILE A 64 20.46 -12.22 -4.96
N ALA A 65 21.25 -11.36 -4.32
CA ALA A 65 21.38 -9.95 -4.70
C ALA A 65 21.85 -9.80 -6.16
N SER A 66 22.77 -10.64 -6.62
CA SER A 66 23.24 -10.63 -8.01
C SER A 66 22.13 -10.91 -9.03
N GLN A 67 21.16 -11.75 -8.66
CA GLN A 67 20.01 -12.08 -9.53
C GLN A 67 18.97 -10.95 -9.57
N HIS A 68 18.84 -10.21 -8.48
CA HIS A 68 17.81 -9.17 -8.30
C HIS A 68 18.37 -7.74 -8.25
N HIS A 69 19.64 -7.54 -8.60
CA HIS A 69 20.33 -6.25 -8.50
C HIS A 69 19.65 -5.11 -9.28
N PHE A 70 18.94 -5.45 -10.36
CA PHE A 70 18.18 -4.48 -11.15
C PHE A 70 16.75 -4.26 -10.65
N ASP A 71 16.26 -5.13 -9.77
CA ASP A 71 14.93 -5.06 -9.16
C ASP A 71 14.97 -4.26 -7.86
N PHE A 72 15.96 -4.52 -7.00
CA PHE A 72 16.09 -3.95 -5.65
C PHE A 72 17.50 -3.47 -5.36
N VAL A 73 17.65 -2.59 -4.37
CA VAL A 73 18.96 -2.24 -3.81
C VAL A 73 19.26 -3.17 -2.64
N PHE A 74 20.49 -3.69 -2.58
CA PHE A 74 20.91 -4.59 -1.51
C PHE A 74 22.04 -3.97 -0.69
N GLY A 75 21.94 -4.10 0.62
CA GLY A 75 23.02 -3.76 1.54
C GLY A 75 23.13 -4.77 2.68
N TYR A 76 24.26 -4.76 3.37
CA TYR A 76 24.44 -5.53 4.60
C TYR A 76 25.21 -4.73 5.64
N THR A 77 24.91 -4.97 6.90
CA THR A 77 25.65 -4.43 8.05
C THR A 77 26.04 -5.59 8.96
N THR A 78 27.23 -5.47 9.56
CA THR A 78 27.70 -6.35 10.64
C THR A 78 27.66 -5.66 12.01
N SER A 79 27.18 -4.41 12.04
CA SER A 79 27.13 -3.61 13.25
C SER A 79 25.91 -3.96 14.11
N ALA A 80 26.17 -4.38 15.35
CA ALA A 80 25.11 -4.66 16.32
C ALA A 80 24.27 -3.41 16.67
N SER A 81 24.84 -2.20 16.54
CA SER A 81 24.10 -0.95 16.80
C SER A 81 23.01 -0.70 15.76
N ASP A 82 23.27 -1.05 14.51
CA ASP A 82 22.30 -0.85 13.41
C ASP A 82 21.12 -1.80 13.55
N ALA A 83 21.37 -3.06 13.92
CA ALA A 83 20.30 -4.02 14.23
C ALA A 83 19.48 -3.57 15.44
N SER A 84 20.14 -3.04 16.48
CA SER A 84 19.47 -2.58 17.71
C SER A 84 18.56 -1.37 17.46
N LYS A 85 19.00 -0.40 16.63
CA LYS A 85 18.16 0.76 16.23
C LYS A 85 16.86 0.34 15.55
N GLU A 86 16.92 -0.74 14.78
CA GLU A 86 15.78 -1.30 14.06
C GLU A 86 14.96 -2.31 14.90
N ASN A 87 15.36 -2.56 16.15
CA ASN A 87 14.81 -3.59 17.03
C ASN A 87 14.80 -4.99 16.39
N LEU A 88 15.88 -5.33 15.68
CA LEU A 88 16.01 -6.59 14.94
C LEU A 88 16.93 -7.59 15.65
N PRO A 89 16.58 -8.90 15.62
CA PRO A 89 17.52 -9.95 15.99
C PRO A 89 18.61 -10.10 14.92
N VAL A 90 19.77 -10.65 15.32
CA VAL A 90 20.86 -10.97 14.39
C VAL A 90 21.06 -12.50 14.38
N PRO A 91 21.12 -13.16 13.20
CA PRO A 91 20.92 -12.61 11.87
C PRO A 91 19.45 -12.31 11.54
N SER A 92 19.23 -11.32 10.67
CA SER A 92 17.92 -11.03 10.07
C SER A 92 18.06 -10.29 8.74
N ILE A 93 16.99 -10.23 7.97
CA ILE A 93 16.89 -9.42 6.75
C ILE A 93 15.65 -8.54 6.85
N LYS A 94 15.79 -7.25 6.57
CA LYS A 94 14.68 -6.30 6.49
C LYS A 94 14.54 -5.76 5.07
N ILE A 95 13.31 -5.71 4.57
CA ILE A 95 12.94 -5.05 3.32
C ILE A 95 12.30 -3.73 3.70
N PHE A 96 12.94 -2.63 3.35
CA PHE A 96 12.40 -1.29 3.43
C PHE A 96 11.61 -1.01 2.16
N LYS A 97 10.28 -0.94 2.29
CA LYS A 97 9.37 -0.52 1.24
C LYS A 97 8.96 0.94 1.50
N ASN A 98 9.67 1.88 0.90
CA ASN A 98 9.50 3.32 1.18
C ASN A 98 8.28 3.93 0.48
N ALA A 99 7.79 3.29 -0.58
CA ALA A 99 6.63 3.77 -1.32
C ALA A 99 5.28 3.53 -0.61
N ASP A 100 5.25 2.63 0.38
CA ASP A 100 4.03 2.29 1.13
C ASP A 100 4.26 2.09 2.63
N ASP A 101 5.48 2.29 3.13
CA ASP A 101 5.91 2.07 4.53
C ASP A 101 5.64 0.64 5.04
N ASP A 102 5.46 -0.33 4.14
CA ASP A 102 5.21 -1.72 4.48
C ASP A 102 6.52 -2.50 4.66
N HIS A 103 7.31 -2.14 5.66
CA HIS A 103 8.55 -2.85 5.92
C HIS A 103 8.30 -4.32 6.30
N ARG A 104 9.12 -5.23 5.76
CA ARG A 104 9.03 -6.69 6.01
C ARG A 104 10.30 -7.18 6.68
N ILE A 105 10.18 -8.17 7.56
CA ILE A 105 11.32 -8.73 8.31
C ILE A 105 11.34 -10.25 8.19
N LEU A 106 12.51 -10.80 7.89
CA LEU A 106 12.83 -12.22 7.99
C LEU A 106 13.82 -12.41 9.14
N ASN A 107 13.33 -13.00 10.23
CA ASN A 107 14.13 -13.23 11.44
C ASN A 107 14.90 -14.55 11.35
N GLY A 108 16.13 -14.55 11.87
CA GLY A 108 16.95 -15.74 12.00
C GLY A 108 17.80 -16.04 10.77
N ALA A 109 18.48 -17.19 10.82
CA ALA A 109 19.28 -17.67 9.70
C ALA A 109 18.37 -17.99 8.50
N PHE A 110 18.86 -17.69 7.30
CA PHE A 110 18.11 -17.85 6.06
C PHE A 110 18.86 -18.75 5.08
N THR A 111 18.10 -19.39 4.20
CA THR A 111 18.60 -20.14 3.04
C THR A 111 18.32 -19.35 1.76
N ALA A 112 18.93 -19.76 0.65
CA ALA A 112 18.63 -19.17 -0.66
C ALA A 112 17.11 -19.23 -0.96
N SER A 113 16.46 -20.36 -0.69
CA SER A 113 15.02 -20.53 -0.93
C SER A 113 14.16 -19.65 -0.02
N SER A 114 14.47 -19.54 1.28
CA SER A 114 13.69 -18.68 2.17
C SER A 114 13.84 -17.21 1.82
N LEU A 115 15.05 -16.78 1.42
CA LEU A 115 15.30 -15.42 0.97
C LEU A 115 14.60 -15.12 -0.36
N SER A 116 14.67 -16.02 -1.36
CA SER A 116 13.94 -15.85 -2.61
C SER A 116 12.44 -15.72 -2.38
N ASN A 117 11.85 -16.58 -1.54
CA ASN A 117 10.44 -16.49 -1.17
C ASN A 117 10.12 -15.17 -0.46
N PHE A 118 10.99 -14.72 0.44
CA PHE A 118 10.82 -13.45 1.13
C PHE A 118 10.87 -12.25 0.18
N LEU A 119 11.76 -12.25 -0.82
CA LEU A 119 11.81 -11.20 -1.84
C LEU A 119 10.54 -11.12 -2.71
N THR A 120 9.82 -12.22 -2.89
CA THR A 120 8.51 -12.17 -3.57
C THR A 120 7.49 -11.29 -2.84
N THR A 121 7.68 -11.07 -1.52
CA THR A 121 6.84 -10.18 -0.71
C THR A 121 7.21 -8.70 -0.82
N ALA A 122 8.34 -8.38 -1.47
CA ALA A 122 8.83 -7.01 -1.61
C ALA A 122 8.00 -6.18 -2.60
N VAL A 123 7.54 -6.82 -3.68
CA VAL A 123 6.86 -6.17 -4.81
C VAL A 123 5.37 -5.93 -4.55
N PRO A 124 4.60 -6.89 -3.98
CA PRO A 124 3.18 -6.67 -3.73
C PRO A 124 2.99 -5.51 -2.75
N LYS A 125 2.24 -4.50 -3.19
CA LYS A 125 1.79 -3.41 -2.33
C LYS A 125 0.54 -3.85 -1.58
N VAL A 126 0.45 -3.54 -0.29
CA VAL A 126 -0.74 -3.86 0.53
C VAL A 126 -1.96 -3.12 -0.02
N ILE A 127 -1.77 -1.84 -0.33
CA ILE A 127 -2.70 -1.05 -1.13
C ILE A 127 -2.31 -1.25 -2.59
N ARG A 128 -3.19 -1.77 -3.45
CA ARG A 128 -2.83 -2.09 -4.85
C ARG A 128 -3.01 -0.89 -5.76
N ASP A 129 -2.33 -0.88 -6.90
CA ASP A 129 -2.70 0.03 -8.00
C ASP A 129 -3.91 -0.56 -8.71
N PHE A 130 -4.99 0.20 -8.85
CA PHE A 130 -6.14 -0.23 -9.62
C PHE A 130 -5.77 -0.33 -11.10
N ARG A 131 -6.10 -1.46 -11.70
CA ARG A 131 -5.96 -1.72 -13.13
C ARG A 131 -7.13 -2.57 -13.57
N GLU A 132 -7.74 -2.23 -14.70
CA GLU A 132 -8.92 -2.93 -15.21
C GLU A 132 -8.63 -4.41 -15.51
N LYS A 133 -7.40 -4.73 -15.91
CA LYS A 133 -6.97 -6.13 -16.12
C LYS A 133 -6.99 -6.98 -14.85
N ASP A 134 -6.92 -6.35 -13.68
CA ASP A 134 -6.86 -7.01 -12.37
C ASP A 134 -8.23 -6.89 -11.65
N LEU A 135 -9.32 -6.61 -12.39
CA LEU A 135 -10.66 -6.34 -11.85
C LEU A 135 -11.19 -7.45 -10.93
N GLU A 136 -10.86 -8.71 -11.21
CA GLU A 136 -11.23 -9.86 -10.38
C GLU A 136 -10.74 -9.74 -8.92
N THR A 137 -9.60 -9.09 -8.70
CA THR A 137 -9.06 -8.82 -7.36
C THR A 137 -9.94 -7.84 -6.59
N PHE A 138 -10.56 -6.90 -7.30
CA PHE A 138 -11.33 -5.80 -6.72
C PHE A 138 -12.83 -6.08 -6.67
N MET A 139 -13.29 -7.17 -7.28
CA MET A 139 -14.70 -7.59 -7.32
C MET A 139 -14.96 -8.88 -6.52
N GLN A 140 -14.13 -9.15 -5.52
CA GLN A 140 -14.30 -10.30 -4.63
C GLN A 140 -15.57 -10.16 -3.80
N ARG A 141 -16.50 -11.12 -3.92
CA ARG A 141 -17.81 -11.04 -3.24
C ARG A 141 -17.75 -11.21 -1.73
N ASP A 142 -16.66 -11.75 -1.20
CA ASP A 142 -16.43 -11.96 0.24
C ASP A 142 -15.66 -10.81 0.91
N LYS A 143 -15.28 -9.77 0.16
CA LYS A 143 -14.53 -8.62 0.68
C LYS A 143 -15.14 -7.30 0.24
N LEU A 144 -14.88 -6.25 1.00
CA LEU A 144 -15.08 -4.88 0.54
C LEU A 144 -13.89 -4.42 -0.31
N THR A 145 -14.11 -3.48 -1.20
CA THR A 145 -13.04 -2.81 -1.94
C THR A 145 -13.05 -1.32 -1.67
N LEU A 146 -11.98 -0.80 -1.10
CA LEU A 146 -11.78 0.62 -0.87
C LEU A 146 -10.96 1.21 -2.03
N TYR A 147 -11.59 2.05 -2.84
CA TYR A 147 -10.98 2.81 -3.93
C TYR A 147 -10.56 4.19 -3.45
N ILE A 148 -9.31 4.56 -3.73
CA ILE A 148 -8.72 5.86 -3.44
C ILE A 148 -8.39 6.51 -4.78
N PHE A 149 -9.19 7.48 -5.19
CA PHE A 149 -8.97 8.24 -6.41
C PHE A 149 -8.04 9.42 -6.14
N THR A 150 -6.94 9.53 -6.89
CA THR A 150 -5.92 10.56 -6.70
C THR A 150 -5.60 11.31 -7.97
N SER A 151 -5.16 12.57 -7.85
CA SER A 151 -4.78 13.42 -8.99
C SER A 151 -3.28 13.42 -9.30
N SER A 152 -2.43 12.92 -8.40
CA SER A 152 -0.97 12.86 -8.60
C SER A 152 -0.34 11.65 -7.92
N GLU A 153 0.86 11.26 -8.38
CA GLU A 153 1.64 10.18 -7.76
C GLU A 153 2.08 10.54 -6.32
N ASP A 154 2.38 11.81 -6.04
CA ASP A 154 2.75 12.27 -4.70
C ASP A 154 1.57 12.12 -3.71
N GLN A 155 0.36 12.48 -4.16
CA GLN A 155 -0.86 12.29 -3.36
C GLN A 155 -1.16 10.79 -3.15
N ALA A 156 -0.97 9.97 -4.18
CA ALA A 156 -1.08 8.52 -4.07
C ALA A 156 -0.08 7.96 -3.05
N CYS A 157 1.17 8.42 -3.06
CA CYS A 157 2.20 8.01 -2.11
C CYS A 157 1.82 8.38 -0.67
N ALA A 158 1.44 9.64 -0.43
CA ALA A 158 1.04 10.11 0.89
C ALA A 158 -0.15 9.31 1.47
N LEU A 159 -1.19 9.07 0.65
CA LEU A 159 -2.36 8.29 1.07
C LEU A 159 -2.04 6.82 1.26
N ARG A 160 -1.13 6.25 0.45
CA ARG A 160 -0.65 4.87 0.65
C ARG A 160 0.01 4.75 2.01
N THR A 161 0.99 5.60 2.31
CA THR A 161 1.69 5.60 3.59
C THR A 161 0.72 5.76 4.76
N GLY A 162 -0.18 6.75 4.71
CA GLY A 162 -1.14 7.02 5.79
C GLY A 162 -2.17 5.89 6.01
N LEU A 163 -2.56 5.17 4.95
CA LEU A 163 -3.59 4.13 5.04
C LEU A 163 -3.04 2.71 5.12
N THR A 164 -1.73 2.49 4.89
CA THR A 164 -1.10 1.16 5.01
C THR A 164 -1.39 0.47 6.35
N PRO A 165 -1.34 1.16 7.52
CA PRO A 165 -1.68 0.52 8.80
C PRO A 165 -3.10 -0.08 8.81
N LEU A 166 -4.08 0.62 8.24
CA LEU A 166 -5.45 0.10 8.11
C LEU A 166 -5.55 -1.01 7.09
N ALA A 167 -4.89 -0.86 5.94
CA ALA A 167 -4.91 -1.86 4.89
C ALA A 167 -4.36 -3.20 5.39
N LYS A 168 -3.32 -3.19 6.23
CA LYS A 168 -2.82 -4.38 6.94
C LYS A 168 -3.82 -4.93 7.95
N LYS A 169 -4.39 -4.06 8.79
CA LYS A 169 -5.34 -4.45 9.85
C LYS A 169 -6.57 -5.15 9.28
N TYR A 170 -7.05 -4.70 8.12
CA TYR A 170 -8.29 -5.17 7.50
C TYR A 170 -8.07 -6.01 6.22
N GLU A 171 -6.85 -6.46 5.89
CA GLU A 171 -6.50 -7.17 4.65
C GLU A 171 -7.38 -8.41 4.36
N LYS A 172 -7.86 -9.07 5.42
CA LYS A 172 -8.76 -10.23 5.32
C LYS A 172 -10.16 -9.86 4.84
N TYR A 173 -10.62 -8.63 5.11
CA TYR A 173 -12.00 -8.19 4.88
C TYR A 173 -12.11 -7.10 3.82
N VAL A 174 -11.03 -6.35 3.56
CA VAL A 174 -11.02 -5.17 2.70
C VAL A 174 -9.80 -5.19 1.79
N VAL A 175 -10.02 -5.00 0.49
CA VAL A 175 -8.98 -4.78 -0.51
C VAL A 175 -8.85 -3.28 -0.77
N PHE A 176 -7.64 -2.74 -0.61
CA PHE A 176 -7.39 -1.32 -0.85
C PHE A 176 -6.79 -1.11 -2.24
N ALA A 177 -7.27 -0.10 -2.96
CA ALA A 177 -6.85 0.21 -4.31
C ALA A 177 -6.66 1.72 -4.49
N VAL A 178 -5.54 2.14 -5.08
CA VAL A 178 -5.38 3.52 -5.58
C VAL A 178 -5.65 3.53 -7.07
N ALA A 179 -6.54 4.42 -7.51
CA ALA A 179 -6.87 4.65 -8.89
C ALA A 179 -6.44 6.06 -9.31
N ASP A 180 -5.85 6.16 -10.49
CA ASP A 180 -5.59 7.44 -11.14
C ASP A 180 -6.93 8.06 -11.54
N GLY A 181 -7.30 9.16 -10.89
CA GLY A 181 -8.59 9.82 -11.08
C GLY A 181 -8.77 10.40 -12.48
N GLU A 182 -7.67 10.69 -13.19
CA GLU A 182 -7.70 11.19 -14.56
C GLU A 182 -7.84 10.05 -15.59
N LYS A 183 -7.20 8.92 -15.35
CA LYS A 183 -7.33 7.72 -16.21
C LYS A 183 -8.67 7.02 -16.02
N HIS A 184 -9.20 7.04 -14.81
CA HIS A 184 -10.45 6.36 -14.45
C HIS A 184 -11.57 7.36 -14.15
N LYS A 185 -11.65 8.47 -14.91
CA LYS A 185 -12.66 9.53 -14.73
C LYS A 185 -14.09 9.01 -14.74
N GLU A 186 -14.42 8.09 -15.65
CA GLU A 186 -15.78 7.54 -15.74
C GLU A 186 -16.13 6.73 -14.50
N MET A 187 -15.23 5.87 -14.03
CA MET A 187 -15.41 5.12 -12.79
C MET A 187 -15.53 6.06 -11.58
N ALA A 188 -14.61 7.02 -11.48
CA ALA A 188 -14.60 7.99 -10.41
C ALA A 188 -15.88 8.85 -10.45
N SER A 189 -16.35 9.22 -11.63
CA SER A 189 -17.63 9.92 -11.83
C SER A 189 -18.81 9.02 -11.45
N ASN A 190 -18.88 7.77 -11.90
CA ASN A 190 -19.99 6.89 -11.55
C ASN A 190 -20.12 6.66 -10.05
N PHE A 191 -18.98 6.51 -9.35
CA PHE A 191 -18.99 6.40 -7.90
C PHE A 191 -19.25 7.74 -7.20
N LEU A 192 -18.65 8.85 -7.65
CA LEU A 192 -18.65 10.12 -6.91
C LEU A 192 -19.70 11.14 -7.40
N ALA A 193 -20.34 10.95 -8.55
CA ALA A 193 -21.30 11.87 -9.15
C ALA A 193 -22.72 11.69 -8.61
N ARG A 194 -23.00 10.62 -7.85
CA ARG A 194 -24.33 10.38 -7.25
C ARG A 194 -24.74 11.44 -6.19
N PHE A 195 -23.89 12.43 -5.92
CA PHE A 195 -24.18 13.51 -4.98
C PHE A 195 -23.74 14.92 -5.44
N ASP A 196 -23.67 15.18 -6.77
CA ASP A 196 -23.92 16.56 -7.21
C ASP A 196 -25.44 16.82 -7.13
N ALA A 197 -26.00 16.71 -5.91
CA ALA A 197 -27.38 17.04 -5.56
C ALA A 197 -27.59 18.57 -5.56
N GLY A 198 -27.02 19.22 -6.57
CA GLY A 198 -27.08 20.64 -6.88
C GLY A 198 -26.93 20.92 -8.37
N GLY A 199 -26.81 19.90 -9.23
CA GLY A 199 -27.03 20.00 -10.67
C GLY A 199 -26.34 21.17 -11.36
N VAL A 200 -25.09 21.51 -11.07
CA VAL A 200 -24.30 22.42 -11.92
C VAL A 200 -22.80 22.15 -11.74
N GLY A 201 -22.21 21.40 -12.66
CA GLY A 201 -20.82 21.61 -13.11
C GLY A 201 -19.71 21.63 -12.05
N GLY A 202 -19.91 21.00 -10.88
CA GLY A 202 -18.91 20.91 -9.83
C GLY A 202 -17.92 19.81 -10.14
N GLY A 203 -16.78 20.16 -10.76
CA GLY A 203 -15.74 19.20 -11.15
C GLY A 203 -15.35 18.22 -10.04
N LEU A 204 -14.89 17.03 -10.45
CA LEU A 204 -14.55 15.93 -9.57
C LEU A 204 -13.44 16.34 -8.58
N LYS A 205 -13.80 16.82 -7.37
CA LYS A 205 -12.83 17.13 -6.32
C LYS A 205 -12.14 15.83 -5.89
N MET A 206 -10.82 15.83 -6.04
CA MET A 206 -9.88 14.79 -5.61
C MET A 206 -9.02 15.31 -4.44
N PRO A 207 -8.55 14.44 -3.54
CA PRO A 207 -8.71 12.99 -3.57
C PRO A 207 -10.13 12.56 -3.17
N GLY A 208 -10.54 11.36 -3.61
CA GLY A 208 -11.83 10.78 -3.28
C GLY A 208 -11.70 9.35 -2.77
N VAL A 209 -12.44 8.98 -1.72
CA VAL A 209 -12.46 7.61 -1.18
C VAL A 209 -13.87 7.03 -1.27
N VAL A 210 -13.94 5.80 -1.75
CA VAL A 210 -15.18 5.05 -1.94
C VAL A 210 -14.97 3.62 -1.45
N VAL A 211 -15.93 3.07 -0.74
CA VAL A 211 -15.96 1.65 -0.38
C VAL A 211 -17.09 0.99 -1.16
N HIS A 212 -16.75 -0.02 -1.95
CA HIS A 212 -17.68 -0.85 -2.70
C HIS A 212 -17.80 -2.21 -2.05
N ALA A 213 -19.02 -2.74 -1.95
CA ALA A 213 -19.32 -4.08 -1.50
C ALA A 213 -19.81 -4.92 -2.70
N PRO A 214 -18.93 -5.69 -3.37
CA PRO A 214 -19.29 -6.42 -4.60
C PRO A 214 -20.38 -7.49 -4.40
N LEU A 215 -20.63 -7.93 -3.16
CA LEU A 215 -21.67 -8.92 -2.88
C LEU A 215 -23.06 -8.44 -3.28
N ASN A 216 -23.38 -7.19 -2.93
CA ASN A 216 -24.69 -6.55 -3.04
C ASN A 216 -24.66 -5.24 -3.84
N ASP A 217 -23.50 -4.89 -4.40
CA ASP A 217 -23.25 -3.66 -5.17
C ASP A 217 -23.46 -2.37 -4.36
N ASN A 218 -23.40 -2.44 -3.03
CA ASN A 218 -23.51 -1.25 -2.19
C ASN A 218 -22.25 -0.39 -2.32
N VAL A 219 -22.47 0.93 -2.31
CA VAL A 219 -21.39 1.92 -2.39
C VAL A 219 -21.52 2.88 -1.21
N PHE A 220 -20.42 3.10 -0.51
CA PHE A 220 -20.30 4.02 0.62
C PHE A 220 -19.21 5.04 0.29
N MET A 221 -19.40 6.29 0.67
CA MET A 221 -18.53 7.38 0.21
C MET A 221 -17.91 8.12 1.38
N TYR A 222 -16.69 8.64 1.17
CA TYR A 222 -16.05 9.58 2.09
C TYR A 222 -16.33 11.02 1.63
N ALA A 223 -16.70 11.90 2.56
CA ALA A 223 -17.08 13.28 2.31
C ALA A 223 -15.95 14.07 1.62
N ARG A 224 -16.31 14.88 0.61
CA ARG A 224 -15.36 15.53 -0.30
C ARG A 224 -14.75 16.80 0.28
N GLY A 225 -13.50 17.11 -0.10
CA GLY A 225 -12.88 18.42 0.09
C GLY A 225 -12.19 18.66 1.44
N LYS A 226 -12.00 17.60 2.24
CA LYS A 226 -11.21 17.61 3.47
C LYS A 226 -10.11 16.54 3.39
N GLU A 227 -9.15 16.61 4.31
CA GLU A 227 -8.09 15.61 4.39
C GLU A 227 -8.68 14.22 4.67
N ILE A 228 -8.10 13.20 4.02
CA ILE A 228 -8.46 11.81 4.27
C ILE A 228 -7.72 11.40 5.55
N GLU A 229 -8.45 11.36 6.66
CA GLU A 229 -7.92 11.01 7.96
C GLU A 229 -8.06 9.51 8.20
N GLN A 230 -6.99 8.86 8.64
CA GLN A 230 -6.96 7.41 8.91
C GLN A 230 -8.11 6.99 9.85
N GLU A 231 -8.31 7.72 10.94
CA GLU A 231 -9.32 7.40 11.97
C GLU A 231 -10.75 7.41 11.41
N VAL A 232 -11.05 8.34 10.51
CA VAL A 232 -12.37 8.48 9.90
C VAL A 232 -12.61 7.36 8.89
N VAL A 233 -11.60 7.03 8.09
CA VAL A 233 -11.65 5.88 7.16
C VAL A 233 -11.84 4.57 7.94
N GLU A 234 -11.17 4.42 9.07
CA GLU A 234 -11.35 3.26 9.94
C GLU A 234 -12.77 3.17 10.48
N SER A 235 -13.33 4.26 11.02
CA SER A 235 -14.70 4.29 11.52
C SER A 235 -15.72 3.93 10.43
N MET A 236 -15.52 4.45 9.21
CA MET A 236 -16.31 4.09 8.03
C MET A 236 -16.26 2.58 7.77
N LEU A 237 -15.06 2.00 7.69
CA LEU A 237 -14.90 0.56 7.44
C LEU A 237 -15.54 -0.29 8.53
N VAL A 238 -15.35 0.06 9.80
CA VAL A 238 -15.95 -0.66 10.93
C VAL A 238 -17.48 -0.61 10.87
N THR A 239 -18.07 0.55 10.56
CA THR A 239 -19.52 0.72 10.45
C THR A 239 -20.10 -0.14 9.33
N ILE A 240 -19.43 -0.18 8.18
CA ILE A 240 -19.83 -1.00 7.03
C ILE A 240 -19.71 -2.50 7.36
N LEU A 241 -18.58 -2.92 7.94
CA LEU A 241 -18.33 -4.32 8.31
C LEU A 241 -19.29 -4.82 9.41
N GLN A 242 -19.78 -3.93 10.28
CA GLN A 242 -20.81 -4.24 11.27
C GLN A 242 -22.24 -4.28 10.68
N GLY A 243 -22.41 -3.97 9.39
CA GLY A 243 -23.73 -3.92 8.74
C GLY A 243 -24.60 -2.75 9.19
N LYS A 244 -23.99 -1.72 9.81
CA LYS A 244 -24.70 -0.53 10.31
C LYS A 244 -24.84 0.58 9.26
N ALA A 245 -24.05 0.51 8.19
CA ALA A 245 -24.09 1.46 7.08
C ALA A 245 -25.16 1.07 6.05
N ARG A 246 -25.84 2.07 5.48
CA ARG A 246 -26.75 1.95 4.34
C ARG A 246 -26.03 2.37 3.06
N SER A 247 -26.42 1.77 1.93
CA SER A 247 -25.85 2.15 0.63
C SER A 247 -26.14 3.62 0.35
N GLY A 248 -25.10 4.38 -0.02
CA GLY A 248 -25.17 5.83 -0.21
C GLY A 248 -24.79 6.66 1.01
N ASP A 249 -24.55 6.03 2.17
CA ASP A 249 -24.06 6.76 3.36
C ASP A 249 -22.72 7.45 3.07
N VAL A 250 -22.61 8.67 3.57
CA VAL A 250 -21.42 9.52 3.45
C VAL A 250 -20.75 9.63 4.82
N PHE A 251 -19.45 9.37 4.88
CA PHE A 251 -18.66 9.39 6.10
C PHE A 251 -17.67 10.56 6.10
N GLY A 252 -17.49 11.27 7.21
CA GLY A 252 -16.57 12.43 7.30
C GLY A 252 -16.94 13.40 8.43
N ARG A 253 -16.00 14.24 8.89
CA ARG A 253 -16.31 15.35 9.81
C ARG A 253 -17.35 16.27 9.13
N GLU A 254 -18.57 16.27 9.64
CA GLU A 254 -19.81 16.93 9.12
C GLU A 254 -20.70 16.09 8.19
N ALA A 255 -20.58 14.77 8.14
CA ALA A 255 -21.75 13.95 7.83
C ALA A 255 -22.75 14.12 8.99
N SER A 256 -24.01 14.44 8.69
CA SER A 256 -25.09 14.38 9.68
C SER A 256 -24.99 13.05 10.40
N ASP A 257 -24.95 13.07 11.73
CA ASP A 257 -24.88 11.87 12.56
C ASP A 257 -25.82 10.80 11.99
N VAL A 258 -25.29 9.60 11.76
CA VAL A 258 -26.13 8.45 11.45
C VAL A 258 -27.01 8.26 12.68
N GLU A 259 -28.23 8.78 12.63
CA GLU A 259 -29.17 8.73 13.76
C GLU A 259 -29.33 7.27 14.20
N GLU A 260 -28.73 6.95 15.35
CA GLU A 260 -29.14 5.82 16.17
C GLU A 260 -30.57 6.10 16.65
N GLY A 261 -31.56 5.44 16.04
CA GLY A 261 -32.83 5.23 16.70
C GLY A 261 -34.08 5.50 15.87
N GLY A 262 -34.60 4.43 15.29
CA GLY A 262 -35.98 4.36 14.82
C GLY A 262 -36.41 2.91 14.70
N ARG A 263 -36.65 2.25 15.85
CA ARG A 263 -37.43 1.02 15.89
C ARG A 263 -38.85 1.38 15.45
N GLU A 264 -39.20 1.14 14.20
CA GLU A 264 -40.60 1.10 13.79
C GLU A 264 -41.17 -0.24 14.26
N GLU A 265 -41.95 -0.18 15.35
CA GLU A 265 -42.87 -1.23 15.75
C GLU A 265 -43.87 -1.45 14.60
N TRP A 266 -43.88 -2.67 14.06
CA TRP A 266 -44.94 -3.12 13.17
C TRP A 266 -46.21 -3.31 14.00
N GLY A 267 -47.07 -2.29 14.00
CA GLY A 267 -48.44 -2.40 14.46
C GLY A 267 -49.19 -3.41 13.60
N HIS A 268 -49.61 -4.51 14.22
CA HIS A 268 -50.69 -5.34 13.75
C HIS A 268 -51.96 -4.48 13.65
N ASP A 269 -52.57 -4.40 12.47
CA ASP A 269 -53.99 -4.10 12.36
C ASP A 269 -54.68 -5.31 11.73
N GLU A 270 -55.39 -6.04 12.58
CA GLU A 270 -56.52 -6.87 12.19
C GLU A 270 -57.68 -5.95 11.82
N LEU A 271 -58.25 -6.12 10.61
CA LEU A 271 -59.67 -6.33 10.33
C LEU A 271 -59.92 -6.40 8.81
#